data_AF-A0A920S562-F1
#
_entry.id   AF-A0A920S562-F1
#
_cell.length_a   1.000
_cell.length_b   1.000
_cell.length_c   1.000
_cell.angle_alpha   90.00
_cell.angle_beta   90.00
_cell.angle_gamma   90.00
#
_symmetry.space_group_name_H-M   'P 1'
#
loop_
_entity.id
_entity.type
_entity.pdbx_description
1 polymer ?
#
loop_
_entity_poly.entity_id
_entity_poly.type
_entity_poly.pdbx_seq_one_letter_code
_entity_poly.pdbx_strand_id
1 'polypeptide(L)'
;MCLRFPGFPGAAEFRHLDSLYDWVVHTLETLELLNEPMFDLIGSSVGGALASEIASLFETPVRRLVLIAPFGIFLEDDPAAGIWAQIPGPKSIPKLVCSHPERWEAIWEMPADGDEIEWSILQTRSMEARHVFFFLSVRPV
;
A
#
# COMPACT_ATOMS: atom_id res chain seq x y z
N MET A 1 -10.27 -9.24 10.34
CA MET A 1 -10.97 -8.38 9.35
C MET A 1 -9.98 -7.92 8.30
N CYS A 2 -10.38 -7.75 7.05
CA CYS A 2 -9.51 -7.20 5.99
C CYS A 2 -10.06 -5.82 5.58
N LEU A 3 -9.32 -4.76 5.89
CA LEU A 3 -9.63 -3.41 5.43
C LEU A 3 -9.30 -3.29 3.94
N ARG A 4 -10.22 -2.72 3.15
CA ARG A 4 -9.93 -2.29 1.79
C ARG A 4 -9.74 -0.80 1.81
N PHE A 5 -8.56 -0.34 1.38
CA PHE A 5 -8.27 1.08 1.33
C PHE A 5 -9.16 1.78 0.32
N PRO A 6 -9.63 3.00 0.62
CA PRO A 6 -10.28 3.86 -0.36
C PRO A 6 -9.54 3.85 -1.72
N GLY A 7 -10.27 3.79 -2.82
CA GLY A 7 -9.71 3.70 -4.18
C GLY A 7 -9.34 2.30 -4.66
N PHE A 8 -9.29 1.31 -3.75
CA PHE A 8 -9.15 -0.10 -4.15
C PHE A 8 -10.51 -0.73 -4.45
N PRO A 9 -10.55 -1.83 -5.23
CA PRO A 9 -11.79 -2.48 -5.64
C PRO A 9 -12.74 -2.81 -4.47
N GLY A 10 -13.94 -2.23 -4.51
CA GLY A 10 -14.98 -2.41 -3.48
C GLY A 10 -14.76 -1.61 -2.19
N ALA A 11 -13.92 -0.57 -2.21
CA ALA A 11 -13.82 0.43 -1.16
C ALA A 11 -14.44 1.78 -1.59
N ALA A 12 -14.52 2.73 -0.65
CA ALA A 12 -14.96 4.10 -0.89
C ALA A 12 -13.99 4.89 -1.79
N GLU A 13 -14.37 6.09 -2.22
CA GLU A 13 -13.47 6.97 -2.98
C GLU A 13 -12.36 7.56 -2.09
N PHE A 14 -11.21 7.90 -2.69
CA PHE A 14 -9.99 8.31 -1.97
C PHE A 14 -9.55 9.76 -2.20
N ARG A 15 -10.27 10.52 -3.04
CA ARG A 15 -9.80 11.83 -3.56
C ARG A 15 -9.61 12.93 -2.51
N HIS A 16 -9.99 12.68 -1.27
CA HIS A 16 -9.84 13.58 -0.13
C HIS A 16 -8.69 13.18 0.80
N LEU A 17 -7.94 12.12 0.46
CA LEU A 17 -6.80 11.62 1.24
C LEU A 17 -5.50 12.00 0.54
N ASP A 18 -5.01 13.19 0.87
CA ASP A 18 -3.92 13.88 0.16
C ASP A 18 -2.55 13.71 0.83
N SER A 19 -2.50 13.19 2.06
CA SER A 19 -1.28 12.99 2.83
C SER A 19 -1.24 11.60 3.46
N LEU A 20 -0.04 11.04 3.69
CA LEU A 20 0.11 9.77 4.44
C LEU A 20 -0.62 9.84 5.79
N TYR A 21 -0.60 11.01 6.43
CA TYR A 21 -1.31 11.24 7.69
C TYR A 21 -2.83 11.17 7.53
N ASP A 22 -3.40 11.64 6.41
CA ASP A 22 -4.84 11.51 6.15
C ASP A 22 -5.23 10.03 6.07
N TRP A 23 -4.39 9.20 5.45
CA TRP A 23 -4.58 7.74 5.41
C TRP A 23 -4.46 7.11 6.80
N VAL A 24 -3.52 7.57 7.63
CA VAL A 24 -3.36 7.11 9.03
C VAL A 24 -4.62 7.44 9.82
N VAL A 25 -5.05 8.70 9.83
CA VAL A 25 -6.24 9.17 10.57
C VAL A 25 -7.49 8.44 10.10
N HIS A 26 -7.73 8.37 8.79
CA HIS A 26 -8.89 7.67 8.24
C HIS A 26 -8.91 6.18 8.63
N THR A 27 -7.74 5.54 8.65
CA THR A 27 -7.64 4.13 9.06
C THR A 27 -7.91 3.97 10.54
N LEU A 28 -7.39 4.87 11.39
CA LEU A 28 -7.67 4.87 12.83
C LEU A 28 -9.15 5.07 13.14
N GLU A 29 -9.80 6.06 12.52
CA GLU A 29 -11.24 6.29 12.65
C GLU A 29 -12.04 5.05 12.24
N THR A 30 -11.61 4.36 11.17
CA THR A 30 -12.26 3.11 10.74
C THR A 30 -12.05 1.97 11.72
N LEU A 31 -10.87 1.88 12.35
CA LEU A 31 -10.55 0.87 13.36
C LEU A 31 -11.30 1.12 14.67
N GLU A 32 -11.53 2.38 15.05
CA GLU A 32 -12.33 2.75 16.21
C GLU A 32 -13.77 2.25 16.11
N LEU A 33 -14.34 2.23 14.90
CA LEU A 33 -15.69 1.67 14.66
C LEU A 33 -15.81 0.18 14.99
N LEU A 34 -14.69 -0.54 15.06
CA LEU A 34 -14.68 -1.96 15.46
C LEU A 34 -14.83 -2.14 16.97
N ASN A 35 -14.55 -1.08 17.75
CA ASN A 35 -14.62 -1.08 19.21
C ASN A 35 -13.84 -2.24 19.86
N GLU A 36 -12.72 -2.63 19.24
CA GLU A 36 -11.84 -3.68 19.74
C GLU A 36 -10.78 -3.06 20.66
N PRO A 37 -10.62 -3.56 21.90
CA PRO A 37 -9.66 -3.00 22.86
C PRO A 37 -8.20 -3.25 22.44
N MET A 38 -7.97 -4.22 21.56
CA MET A 38 -6.65 -4.55 21.05
C MET A 38 -6.73 -5.37 19.76
N PHE A 39 -5.85 -5.13 18.80
CA PHE A 39 -5.80 -5.89 17.55
C PHE A 39 -4.37 -6.22 17.08
N ASP A 40 -4.23 -7.31 16.32
CA ASP A 40 -3.01 -7.59 15.57
C ASP A 40 -3.12 -6.87 14.21
N LEU A 41 -2.11 -6.08 13.86
CA LEU A 41 -2.06 -5.31 12.61
C LEU A 41 -1.10 -5.98 11.62
N ILE A 42 -1.59 -6.26 10.42
CA ILE A 42 -0.82 -6.92 9.36
C ILE A 42 -0.74 -5.97 8.17
N GLY A 43 0.46 -5.53 7.81
CA GLY A 43 0.72 -4.66 6.66
C GLY A 43 1.50 -5.39 5.57
N SER A 44 1.07 -5.25 4.31
CA SER A 44 1.76 -5.81 3.15
C SER A 44 2.13 -4.72 2.15
N SER A 45 3.35 -4.76 1.61
CA SER A 45 3.83 -3.78 0.63
C SER A 45 3.62 -2.36 1.14
N VAL A 46 2.97 -1.49 0.37
CA VAL A 46 2.62 -0.11 0.76
C VAL A 46 1.80 -0.04 2.05
N GLY A 47 0.97 -1.04 2.34
CA GLY A 47 0.24 -1.13 3.61
C GLY A 47 1.15 -1.42 4.80
N GLY A 48 2.39 -1.86 4.57
CA GLY A 48 3.42 -2.03 5.60
C GLY A 48 3.91 -0.70 6.18
N ALA A 49 4.16 0.31 5.33
CA ALA A 49 4.48 1.66 5.82
C ALA A 49 3.35 2.23 6.65
N LEU A 50 2.12 2.20 6.13
CA LEU A 50 0.95 2.71 6.86
C LEU A 50 0.73 1.98 8.20
N ALA A 51 0.87 0.65 8.22
CA ALA A 51 0.76 -0.13 9.44
C ALA A 51 1.87 0.21 10.46
N SER A 52 3.07 0.51 9.97
CA SER A 52 4.19 0.93 10.83
C SER A 52 3.96 2.32 11.42
N GLU A 53 3.46 3.26 10.62
CA GLU A 53 3.06 4.60 11.10
C GLU A 53 2.00 4.49 12.19
N ILE A 54 0.93 3.74 11.96
CA ILE A 54 -0.13 3.51 12.95
C ILE A 54 0.47 2.92 14.25
N ALA A 55 1.26 1.85 14.14
CA ALA A 55 1.85 1.18 15.30
C ALA A 55 2.87 2.06 16.06
N SER A 56 3.41 3.10 15.44
CA SER A 56 4.34 4.03 16.09
C SER A 56 3.65 5.09 16.96
N LEU A 57 2.34 5.28 16.82
CA LEU A 57 1.59 6.29 17.56
C LEU A 57 1.30 5.83 18.99
N PHE A 58 1.53 6.74 19.96
CA PHE A 58 1.59 6.49 21.41
C PHE A 58 0.32 5.89 22.05
N GLU A 59 -0.82 5.91 21.36
CA GLU A 59 -2.12 5.46 21.92
C GLU A 59 -2.83 4.41 21.06
N THR A 60 -2.14 3.79 20.10
CA THR A 60 -2.80 2.80 19.24
C THR A 60 -2.87 1.43 19.94
N PRO A 61 -4.02 0.73 19.90
CA PRO A 61 -4.20 -0.55 20.59
C PRO A 61 -3.63 -1.72 19.78
N VAL A 62 -2.48 -1.52 19.12
CA VAL A 62 -1.80 -2.54 18.32
C VAL A 62 -1.06 -3.51 19.24
N ARG A 63 -1.51 -4.77 19.30
CA ARG A 63 -0.85 -5.83 20.08
C ARG A 63 0.42 -6.35 19.42
N ARG A 64 0.34 -6.54 18.10
CA ARG A 64 1.39 -7.12 17.26
C ARG A 64 1.36 -6.45 15.90
N LEU A 65 2.53 -6.15 15.37
CA LEU A 65 2.72 -5.70 14.00
C LEU A 65 3.37 -6.82 13.20
N VAL A 66 2.73 -7.23 12.11
CA VAL A 66 3.28 -8.18 11.13
C VAL A 66 3.47 -7.46 9.81
N LEU A 67 4.68 -7.52 9.26
CA LEU A 67 5.04 -6.84 8.02
C LEU A 67 5.42 -7.87 6.96
N ILE A 68 4.80 -7.77 5.79
CA ILE A 68 5.03 -8.66 4.65
C ILE A 68 5.56 -7.82 3.50
N ALA A 69 6.85 -7.98 3.19
CA ALA A 69 7.55 -7.20 2.16
C ALA A 69 7.20 -5.69 2.23
N PRO A 70 7.35 -5.03 3.39
CA PRO A 70 6.84 -3.68 3.59
C PRO A 70 7.62 -2.69 2.71
N PHE A 71 6.88 -1.94 1.91
CA PHE A 71 7.44 -0.87 1.11
C PHE A 71 7.57 0.40 1.96
N GLY A 72 8.68 1.14 1.83
CA GLY A 72 8.84 2.46 2.45
C GLY A 72 9.40 2.47 3.87
N ILE A 73 9.76 1.32 4.45
CA ILE A 73 10.44 1.27 5.75
C ILE A 73 11.92 1.59 5.55
N PHE A 74 12.43 2.52 6.37
CA PHE A 74 13.84 2.84 6.43
C PHE A 74 14.57 1.90 7.39
N LEU A 75 15.55 1.16 6.88
CA LEU A 75 16.49 0.35 7.67
C LEU A 75 17.89 0.91 7.41
N GLU A 76 18.60 1.30 8.47
CA GLU A 76 19.91 1.95 8.36
C GLU A 76 20.94 1.05 7.67
N ASP A 77 20.93 -0.26 8.00
CA ASP A 77 21.84 -1.26 7.44
C ASP A 77 21.40 -1.83 6.07
N ASP A 78 20.15 -1.57 5.65
CA ASP A 78 19.58 -2.07 4.38
C ASP A 78 18.59 -1.05 3.78
N PRO A 79 19.11 0.09 3.27
CA PRO A 79 18.25 1.16 2.77
C PRO A 79 17.49 0.71 1.53
N ALA A 80 16.18 0.96 1.51
CA ALA A 80 15.33 0.61 0.39
C ALA A 80 15.81 1.28 -0.92
N ALA A 81 15.79 0.51 -2.01
CA ALA A 81 16.13 1.04 -3.32
C ALA A 81 15.16 2.17 -3.72
N GLY A 82 15.71 3.32 -4.11
CA GLY A 82 14.91 4.45 -4.58
C GLY A 82 14.26 4.10 -5.92
N ILE A 83 12.98 3.69 -5.90
CA ILE A 83 12.25 3.29 -7.12
C ILE A 83 12.11 4.44 -8.13
N TRP A 84 12.27 5.68 -7.66
CA TRP A 84 12.23 6.91 -8.46
C TRP A 84 13.58 7.29 -9.04
N ALA A 85 14.67 6.73 -8.51
CA ALA A 85 16.02 6.89 -9.03
C ALA A 85 16.35 5.85 -10.12
N GLN A 86 15.33 5.17 -10.65
CA GLN A 86 15.47 4.08 -11.60
C GLN A 86 15.34 4.60 -13.03
N ILE A 87 15.99 3.90 -13.96
CA ILE A 87 15.83 4.18 -15.38
C ILE A 87 14.35 3.92 -15.74
N PRO A 88 13.60 4.93 -16.26
CA PRO A 88 12.21 4.76 -16.61
C PRO A 88 12.03 3.61 -17.62
N GLY A 89 11.14 2.67 -17.31
CA GLY A 89 10.80 1.60 -18.23
C GLY A 89 10.17 0.39 -17.55
N PRO A 90 9.37 -0.41 -18.28
CA PRO A 90 8.57 -1.50 -17.73
C PRO A 90 9.40 -2.63 -17.08
N LYS A 91 10.69 -2.71 -17.40
CA LYS A 91 11.61 -3.73 -16.85
C LYS A 91 12.35 -3.31 -15.58
N SER A 92 12.25 -2.04 -15.17
CA SER A 92 12.96 -1.52 -13.98
C SER A 92 12.26 -1.94 -12.68
N ILE A 93 10.95 -1.72 -12.60
CA ILE A 93 10.11 -1.99 -11.42
C ILE A 93 10.16 -3.48 -10.99
N PRO A 94 9.96 -4.48 -11.86
CA PRO A 94 9.86 -5.87 -11.43
C PRO A 94 11.10 -6.37 -10.68
N LYS A 95 12.28 -5.94 -11.12
CA LYS A 95 13.55 -6.32 -10.49
C LYS A 95 13.75 -5.72 -9.10
N LEU A 96 13.03 -4.64 -8.79
CA LEU A 96 13.15 -3.92 -7.52
C LEU A 96 12.15 -4.42 -6.49
N VAL A 97 10.93 -4.76 -6.93
CA VAL A 97 9.81 -5.06 -6.02
C VAL A 97 9.46 -6.55 -5.95
N CYS A 98 10.10 -7.40 -6.77
CA CYS A 98 9.86 -8.84 -6.78
C CYS A 98 11.15 -9.63 -6.62
N SER A 99 11.11 -10.65 -5.76
CA SER A 99 12.16 -11.66 -5.66
C SER A 99 12.24 -12.58 -6.90
N HIS A 100 11.15 -12.65 -7.66
CA HIS A 100 10.97 -13.47 -8.86
C HIS A 100 10.44 -12.60 -10.00
N PRO A 101 11.27 -11.72 -10.58
CA PRO A 101 10.83 -10.74 -11.58
C PRO A 101 10.30 -11.38 -12.87
N GLU A 102 10.68 -12.62 -13.17
CA GLU A 102 10.19 -13.40 -14.31
C GLU A 102 8.70 -13.72 -14.23
N ARG A 103 8.11 -13.67 -13.02
CA ARG A 103 6.68 -13.93 -12.81
C ARG A 103 5.82 -12.67 -12.92
N TRP A 104 6.44 -11.51 -13.11
CA TRP A 104 5.73 -10.22 -13.10
C TRP A 104 4.58 -10.17 -14.10
N GLU A 105 4.82 -10.59 -15.34
CA GLU A 105 3.81 -10.52 -16.41
C GLU A 105 2.57 -11.36 -16.07
N ALA A 106 2.77 -12.54 -15.48
CA ALA A 106 1.68 -13.43 -15.07
C ALA A 106 0.78 -12.81 -13.97
N ILE A 107 1.30 -11.89 -13.16
CA ILE A 107 0.51 -11.22 -12.09
C ILE A 107 -0.49 -10.21 -12.69
N TRP A 108 -0.21 -9.69 -13.88
CA TRP A 108 -1.04 -8.70 -14.57
C TRP A 108 -2.04 -9.33 -15.56
N GLU A 109 -2.02 -10.65 -15.70
CA GLU A 109 -2.95 -11.38 -16.55
C GLU A 109 -4.38 -11.25 -16.01
N MET A 110 -5.31 -10.99 -16.93
CA MET A 110 -6.74 -10.97 -16.60
C MET A 110 -7.18 -12.39 -16.22
N PRO A 111 -7.99 -12.56 -15.16
CA PRO A 111 -8.64 -13.83 -14.87
C PRO A 111 -9.44 -14.35 -16.07
N ALA A 112 -9.51 -15.67 -16.24
CA ALA A 112 -10.19 -16.29 -17.39
C ALA A 112 -11.71 -15.98 -17.47
N ASP A 113 -12.32 -15.66 -16.32
CA ASP A 113 -13.71 -15.25 -16.15
C ASP A 113 -13.89 -13.73 -16.04
N GLY A 114 -12.81 -12.95 -16.23
CA GLY A 114 -12.80 -11.50 -16.12
C GLY A 114 -13.41 -10.80 -17.34
N ASP A 115 -14.11 -9.69 -17.09
CA ASP A 115 -14.54 -8.75 -18.12
C ASP A 115 -13.39 -7.77 -18.45
N GLU A 116 -13.10 -7.59 -19.74
CA GLU A 116 -11.96 -6.78 -20.21
C GLU A 116 -12.08 -5.29 -19.84
N ILE A 117 -13.30 -4.74 -19.90
CA ILE A 117 -13.55 -3.33 -19.61
C ILE A 117 -13.40 -3.11 -18.10
N GLU A 118 -14.04 -3.96 -17.29
CA GLU A 118 -13.91 -3.89 -15.84
C GLU A 118 -12.46 -4.11 -15.39
N TRP A 119 -11.74 -5.04 -16.00
CA TRP A 119 -10.33 -5.28 -15.70
C TRP A 119 -9.47 -4.04 -15.96
N SER A 120 -9.66 -3.38 -17.11
CA SER A 120 -8.95 -2.13 -17.45
C SER A 120 -9.27 -0.99 -16.48
N ILE A 121 -10.55 -0.84 -16.10
CA ILE A 121 -10.98 0.15 -15.11
C ILE A 121 -10.37 -0.13 -13.74
N LEU A 122 -10.37 -1.39 -13.29
CA LEU A 122 -9.81 -1.82 -12.02
C LEU A 122 -8.30 -1.57 -11.96
N GLN A 123 -7.58 -1.87 -13.03
CA GLN A 123 -6.14 -1.57 -13.12
C GLN A 123 -5.88 -0.06 -13.01
N THR A 124 -6.63 0.74 -13.77
CA THR A 124 -6.49 2.21 -13.76
C THR A 124 -6.73 2.79 -12.37
N ARG A 125 -7.85 2.43 -11.72
CA ARG A 125 -8.17 2.89 -10.36
C ARG A 125 -7.14 2.43 -9.33
N SER A 126 -6.66 1.19 -9.44
CA SER A 126 -5.61 0.66 -8.57
C SER A 126 -4.29 1.41 -8.75
N MET A 127 -3.95 1.84 -9.97
CA MET A 127 -2.75 2.64 -10.24
C MET A 127 -2.90 4.07 -9.70
N GLU A 128 -4.07 4.69 -9.82
CA GLU A 128 -4.35 6.02 -9.26
C GLU A 128 -4.24 6.04 -7.73
N ALA A 129 -4.86 5.07 -7.05
CA ALA A 129 -4.79 4.94 -5.60
C ALA A 129 -3.34 4.72 -5.11
N ARG A 130 -2.56 3.89 -5.84
CA ARG A 130 -1.13 3.71 -5.57
C ARG A 130 -0.36 5.01 -5.74
N HIS A 131 -0.60 5.75 -6.82
CA HIS A 131 0.17 6.96 -7.15
C HIS A 131 0.08 8.03 -6.06
N VAL A 132 -1.10 8.23 -5.48
CA VAL A 132 -1.27 9.19 -4.38
C VAL A 132 -0.46 8.78 -3.15
N PHE A 133 -0.56 7.52 -2.71
CA PHE A 133 0.23 7.04 -1.57
C PHE A 133 1.75 7.12 -1.83
N PHE A 134 2.18 6.80 -3.06
CA PHE A 134 3.58 6.74 -3.43
C PHE A 134 4.24 8.13 -3.59
N PHE A 135 3.53 9.12 -4.14
CA PHE A 135 4.06 10.47 -4.35
C PHE A 135 4.27 11.23 -3.02
N LEU A 136 3.53 10.86 -1.97
CA LEU A 136 3.61 11.48 -0.65
C LEU A 136 4.83 11.03 0.17
N SER A 137 5.33 9.83 -0.10
CA SER A 137 6.54 9.29 0.54
C SER A 137 7.85 9.92 0.01
N VAL A 138 7.77 10.86 -0.94
CA VAL A 138 8.91 11.45 -1.67
C VAL A 138 8.90 12.97 -1.62
N ARG A 139 8.04 13.60 -0.79
CA ARG A 139 8.13 15.06 -0.64
C ARG A 139 9.52 15.39 -0.06
N PRO A 140 10.33 16.20 -0.76
CA PRO A 140 11.63 16.59 -0.24
C PRO A 140 11.43 17.40 1.04
N VAL A 141 12.25 17.09 2.05
CA VAL A 141 12.44 17.92 3.24
C VAL A 141 13.11 19.23 2.84
#